data_AF-A0A8I0N7M3-F1
#
_entry.id   AF-A0A8I0N7M3-F1
#
_cell.length_a   1.000
_cell.length_b   1.000
_cell.length_c   1.000
_cell.angle_alpha   90.00
_cell.angle_beta   90.00
_cell.angle_gamma   90.00
#
_symmetry.space_group_name_H-M   'P 1'
#
loop_
_entity.id
_entity.type
_entity.pdbx_description
1 polymer ?
#
loop_
_entity_poly.entity_id
_entity_poly.type
_entity_poly.pdbx_seq_one_letter_code
_entity_poly.pdbx_strand_id
1 'polypeptide(L)' 'MNREQQLKLIWQNTHKDFKGVYEGVKTIMVCRQGATTLVALDNLTEKEIADRLPKEVRS' A
#
# COMPACT_ATOMS: atom_id res chain seq x y z
N MET A 1 9.36 -2.08 -13.18
CA MET A 1 9.49 -1.84 -11.72
C MET A 1 9.22 -3.15 -11.01
N ASN A 2 10.02 -3.54 -10.02
CA ASN A 2 9.78 -4.76 -9.24
C ASN A 2 8.81 -4.51 -8.08
N ARG A 3 8.33 -5.59 -7.43
CA ARG A 3 7.35 -5.51 -6.32
C ARG A 3 7.85 -4.64 -5.17
N GLU A 4 9.11 -4.78 -4.77
CA GLU A 4 9.68 -4.00 -3.67
C GLU A 4 9.67 -2.48 -3.97
N GLN A 5 10.04 -2.10 -5.18
CA GLN A 5 9.99 -0.71 -5.64
C GLN A 5 8.55 -0.17 -5.65
N GLN A 6 7.57 -0.99 -6.08
CA GLN A 6 6.15 -0.63 -6.03
C GLN A 6 5.68 -0.37 -4.60
N LEU A 7 5.97 -1.30 -3.68
CA LEU A 7 5.59 -1.17 -2.27
C LEU A 7 6.26 0.04 -1.61
N LYS A 8 7.53 0.32 -1.93
CA LYS A 8 8.24 1.51 -1.47
C LYS A 8 7.56 2.81 -1.94
N LEU A 9 7.18 2.88 -3.22
CA LEU A 9 6.48 4.05 -3.76
C LEU A 9 5.10 4.22 -3.13
N ILE A 10 4.34 3.14 -2.96
CA ILE A 10 3.05 3.17 -2.27
C ILE A 10 3.22 3.70 -0.85
N TRP A 11 4.22 3.19 -0.12
CA TRP A 11 4.50 3.66 1.24
C TRP A 11 4.86 5.15 1.28
N GLN A 12 5.70 5.63 0.36
CA GLN A 12 6.09 7.03 0.29
C GLN A 12 4.92 7.96 -0.02
N ASN A 13 4.02 7.55 -0.93
CA ASN A 13 2.88 8.34 -1.39
C ASN A 13 1.63 8.18 -0.53
N THR A 14 1.55 7.18 0.35
CA THR A 14 0.43 7.05 1.28
C THR A 14 0.54 8.12 2.37
N HIS A 15 -0.56 8.83 2.66
CA HIS A 15 -0.60 9.84 3.71
C HIS A 15 -0.28 9.23 5.08
N LYS A 16 0.36 9.99 5.98
CA LYS A 16 0.80 9.51 7.31
C LYS A 16 -0.34 8.98 8.18
N ASP A 17 -1.56 9.49 8.01
CA ASP A 17 -2.73 9.03 8.78
C ASP A 17 -3.26 7.68 8.28
N PHE A 18 -2.87 7.25 7.07
CA PHE A 18 -3.29 6.00 6.44
C PHE A 18 -2.18 4.96 6.38
N LYS A 19 -1.06 5.19 7.07
CA LYS A 19 0.05 4.24 7.18
C LYS A 19 0.66 4.27 8.57
N GLY A 20 1.25 3.17 8.99
CA GLY A 20 1.87 3.06 10.30
C GLY A 20 2.92 1.95 10.34
N VAL A 21 3.62 1.87 11.46
CA VAL A 21 4.46 0.73 11.79
C VAL A 21 3.88 0.11 13.05
N TYR A 22 3.45 -1.15 12.95
CA TYR A 22 2.92 -1.93 14.06
C TYR A 22 3.80 -3.17 14.23
N GLU A 23 4.39 -3.34 15.42
CA GLU A 23 5.32 -4.43 15.73
C GLU A 23 6.47 -4.57 14.70
N GLY A 24 6.98 -3.44 14.21
CA GLY A 24 8.06 -3.40 13.20
C GLY A 24 7.61 -3.62 11.75
N VAL A 25 6.33 -3.94 11.53
CA VAL A 25 5.77 -4.16 10.19
C VAL A 25 5.12 -2.88 9.68
N LYS A 26 5.47 -2.48 8.44
CA LYS A 26 4.78 -1.38 7.75
C LYS A 26 3.37 -1.81 7.41
N THR A 27 2.38 -1.06 7.88
CA THR A 27 0.97 -1.29 7.60
C THR A 27 0.38 -0.09 6.87
N ILE A 28 -0.60 -0.35 6.00
CA ILE A 28 -1.38 0.70 5.35
C ILE A 28 -2.88 0.41 5.48
N MET A 29 -3.66 1.46 5.44
CA MET A 29 -5.11 1.39 5.47
C MET A 29 -5.66 1.12 4.07
N VAL A 30 -6.52 0.10 3.97
CA VAL A 30 -7.17 -0.33 2.73
C VAL A 30 -8.66 -0.54 2.94
N CYS A 31 -9.45 -0.32 1.89
CA CYS A 31 -10.86 -0.70 1.88
C CYS A 31 -11.00 -2.08 1.25
N ARG A 32 -11.39 -3.09 2.04
CA ARG A 32 -11.68 -4.45 1.58
C ARG A 32 -13.12 -4.78 1.95
N GLN A 33 -13.89 -5.30 0.99
CA GLN A 33 -15.27 -5.77 1.22
C GLN A 33 -16.19 -4.73 1.88
N GLY A 34 -16.01 -3.44 1.56
CA GLY A 34 -16.81 -2.35 2.12
C GLY A 34 -16.40 -1.87 3.51
N ALA A 35 -15.33 -2.44 4.09
CA ALA A 35 -14.79 -2.03 5.38
C ALA A 35 -13.33 -1.55 5.26
N THR A 36 -12.95 -0.64 6.16
CA THR A 36 -11.59 -0.15 6.29
C THR A 36 -10.79 -1.08 7.20
N THR A 37 -9.65 -1.56 6.73
CA THR A 37 -8.76 -2.45 7.50
C THR A 37 -7.31 -2.05 7.33
N LEU A 38 -6.50 -2.31 8.36
CA LEU A 38 -5.05 -2.18 8.31
C LEU A 38 -4.46 -3.50 7.82
N VAL A 39 -3.59 -3.42 6.82
CA VAL A 39 -2.89 -4.59 6.27
C VAL A 39 -1.41 -4.34 6.23
N ALA A 40 -0.61 -5.38 6.42
CA ALA A 40 0.82 -5.31 6.15
C ALA A 40 1.04 -4.91 4.68
N LEU A 41 2.00 -4.01 4.45
CA LEU A 41 2.33 -3.49 3.12
C LEU A 41 2.68 -4.63 2.16
N ASP A 42 3.39 -5.65 2.64
CA ASP A 42 3.79 -6.81 1.83
C ASP A 42 2.62 -7.73 1.46
N ASN A 43 1.50 -7.63 2.19
CA ASN A 43 0.26 -8.39 1.98
C ASN A 43 -0.73 -7.70 1.02
N LEU A 44 -0.30 -6.64 0.33
CA LEU A 44 -1.10 -6.08 -0.75
C LEU A 44 -1.17 -7.05 -1.93
N THR A 45 -2.36 -7.22 -2.46
CA THR A 45 -2.58 -7.97 -3.71
C THR A 45 -2.01 -7.19 -4.90
N GLU A 46 -1.74 -7.88 -6.00
CA GLU A 46 -1.26 -7.23 -7.23
C GLU A 46 -2.24 -6.17 -7.74
N LYS A 47 -3.55 -6.44 -7.62
CA LYS A 47 -4.60 -5.47 -7.96
C LYS A 47 -4.52 -4.21 -7.08
N GLU A 48 -4.41 -4.38 -5.76
CA GLU A 48 -4.29 -3.25 -4.84
C GLU A 48 -2.99 -2.46 -5.08
N ILE A 49 -1.91 -3.14 -5.46
CA ILE A 49 -0.66 -2.48 -5.85
C ILE A 49 -0.89 -1.61 -7.09
N ALA A 50 -1.46 -2.18 -8.16
CA ALA A 50 -1.75 -1.46 -9.40
C ALA A 50 -2.65 -0.23 -9.16
N ASP A 51 -3.68 -0.37 -8.33
CA ASP A 51 -4.64 0.70 -8.01
C ASP A 51 -4.04 1.82 -7.14
N ARG A 52 -2.93 1.56 -6.45
CA ARG A 52 -2.28 2.50 -5.52
C ARG A 52 -1.01 3.13 -6.06
N LEU A 53 -0.46 2.62 -7.16
CA LEU A 53 0.67 3.27 -7.82
C LEU A 53 0.28 4.68 -8.27
N PRO A 54 1.20 5.65 -8.21
CA PRO A 54 1.00 6.97 -8.79
C PRO A 54 0.60 6.85 -10.26
N LYS A 55 -0.28 7.73 -10.74
CA LYS A 55 -0.87 7.64 -12.09
C LYS A 55 0.19 7.69 -13.19
N GLU A 56 1.28 8.40 -12.94
CA GLU A 56 2.43 8.58 -13.82
C GLU A 56 3.24 7.29 -14.01
N VAL A 57 3.04 6.30 -13.11
CA VAL A 57 3.77 5.03 -13.07
C VAL A 57 2.87 3.85 -13.40
N ARG A 58 1.56 4.08 -13.65
CA ARG A 58 0.64 3.04 -14.12
C ARG A 58 0.92 2.80 -15.60
N SER A 59 1.39 1.59 -15.93
CA SER A 59 1.58 1.10 -17.31
C SER A 59 0.29 0.58 -17.91
#